data_AF-A0A1G0CX15-F1
#
_entry.id   AF-A0A1G0CX15-F1
#
_cell.length_a   1.000
_cell.length_b   1.000
_cell.length_c   1.000
_cell.angle_alpha   90.00
_cell.angle_beta   90.00
_cell.angle_gamma   90.00
#
_symmetry.space_group_name_H-M   'P 1'
#
loop_
_entity.id
_entity.type
_entity.pdbx_description
1 polymer ?
#
loop_
_entity_poly.entity_id
_entity_poly.type
_entity_poly.pdbx_seq_one_letter_code
_entity_poly.pdbx_strand_id
1 'polypeptide(L)'
;MLALIGLAMAAYHASSRLHDRVDLVISEYQAWQPNQSDLGSSTGQRLNFYYNTLQIVQQQPVFGVGTGGFPAAFAQQTQGKDVVQTRNPHNEYLMITVQTGVIGLLFLLYLFYTQWRCAPLLNTPFERDAARGLALAYLVNCLFNSPLLDHADGLFFAFITAVLFANLKAGKHG
;
A
#
# COMPACT_ATOMS: atom_id res chain seq x y z
N MET A 1 18.42 -7.70 8.37
CA MET A 1 18.52 -6.71 7.28
C MET A 1 19.60 -7.07 6.27
N LEU A 2 20.87 -7.21 6.66
CA LEU A 2 21.97 -7.52 5.71
C LEU A 2 21.77 -8.83 4.93
N ALA A 3 21.24 -9.87 5.56
CA ALA A 3 20.94 -11.13 4.88
C ALA A 3 19.84 -11.00 3.81
N LEU A 4 18.81 -10.18 4.04
CA LEU A 4 17.74 -9.94 3.06
C LEU A 4 18.23 -9.09 1.88
N ILE A 5 19.06 -8.08 2.16
CA ILE A 5 19.71 -7.27 1.13
C ILE A 5 20.66 -8.14 0.29
N GLY A 6 21.44 -9.00 0.93
CA GLY A 6 22.30 -9.96 0.24
C GLY A 6 21.51 -10.95 -0.62
N LEU A 7 20.38 -11.47 -0.12
CA LEU A 7 19.50 -12.36 -0.89
C LEU A 7 18.87 -11.64 -2.10
N ALA A 8 18.45 -10.39 -1.92
CA ALA A 8 17.91 -9.57 -3.00
C ALA A 8 18.96 -9.25 -4.07
N MET A 9 20.19 -8.90 -3.68
CA MET A 9 21.29 -8.68 -4.62
C MET A 9 21.69 -9.97 -5.35
N ALA A 10 21.76 -11.11 -4.64
CA ALA A 10 22.04 -12.40 -5.25
C ALA A 10 20.95 -12.78 -6.26
N ALA A 11 19.67 -12.58 -5.92
CA ALA A 11 18.55 -12.82 -6.83
C ALA A 11 18.59 -11.91 -8.06
N TYR A 12 18.99 -10.65 -7.90
CA TYR A 12 19.15 -9.69 -9.00
C TYR A 12 20.20 -10.15 -10.02
N HIS A 13 21.38 -10.56 -9.54
CA HIS A 13 22.44 -11.03 -10.42
C HIS A 13 22.22 -12.44 -10.98
N ALA A 14 21.47 -13.29 -10.28
CA ALA A 14 21.20 -14.66 -10.72
C ALA A 14 20.04 -14.77 -11.73
N SER A 15 19.13 -13.78 -11.78
CA SER A 15 17.93 -13.84 -12.61
C SER A 15 17.90 -12.72 -13.64
N SER A 16 18.13 -13.08 -14.91
CA SER A 16 18.00 -12.15 -16.04
C SER A 16 16.63 -11.50 -16.10
N ARG A 17 15.56 -12.24 -15.80
CA ARG A 17 14.20 -11.68 -15.74
C ARG A 17 14.05 -10.61 -14.66
N LEU A 18 14.71 -10.75 -13.51
CA LEU A 18 14.62 -9.74 -12.46
C LEU A 18 15.40 -8.49 -12.86
N HIS A 19 16.59 -8.67 -13.44
CA HIS A 19 17.40 -7.61 -14.01
C HIS A 19 16.64 -6.82 -15.08
N ASP A 20 16.11 -7.51 -16.11
CA ASP A 20 15.33 -6.91 -17.20
C ASP A 20 14.11 -6.14 -16.67
N ARG A 21 13.45 -6.65 -15.62
CA ARG A 21 12.30 -5.98 -15.01
C ARG A 21 12.68 -4.73 -14.24
N VAL A 22 13.81 -4.73 -13.55
CA VAL A 22 14.33 -3.54 -12.87
C VAL A 22 14.73 -2.48 -13.88
N ASP A 23 15.45 -2.85 -14.94
CA ASP A 23 15.85 -1.92 -16.00
C ASP A 23 14.64 -1.33 -16.74
N LEU A 24 13.62 -2.16 -17.01
CA LEU A 24 12.35 -1.69 -17.54
C LEU A 24 11.71 -0.64 -16.62
N VAL A 25 11.57 -0.92 -15.33
CA VAL A 25 10.99 0.04 -14.38
C VAL A 25 11.79 1.34 -14.30
N ILE A 26 13.14 1.27 -14.34
CA ILE A 26 14.01 2.45 -14.33
C ILE A 26 13.81 3.28 -15.60
N SER A 27 13.83 2.63 -16.77
CA SER A 27 13.64 3.32 -18.05
C SER A 27 12.25 3.95 -18.18
N GLU A 28 11.19 3.25 -17.76
CA GLU A 28 9.83 3.77 -17.70
C GLU A 28 9.74 4.99 -16.77
N TYR A 29 10.39 4.95 -15.61
CA TYR A 29 10.45 6.08 -14.68
C TYR A 29 11.22 7.28 -15.26
N GLN A 30 12.33 7.05 -15.95
CA GLN A 30 13.13 8.12 -16.57
C GLN A 30 12.42 8.76 -17.76
N ALA A 31 11.67 7.98 -18.53
CA ALA A 31 10.87 8.45 -19.66
C ALA A 31 9.54 9.10 -19.21
N TRP A 32 9.08 8.82 -17.99
CA TRP A 32 7.80 9.29 -17.49
C TRP A 32 7.74 10.83 -17.44
N GLN A 33 6.66 11.38 -17.99
CA GLN A 33 6.30 12.78 -17.87
C GLN A 33 4.92 12.91 -17.22
N PRO A 34 4.75 13.79 -16.21
CA PRO A 34 3.46 13.97 -15.56
C PRO A 34 2.39 14.38 -16.57
N ASN A 35 1.21 13.77 -16.45
CA ASN A 35 0.01 14.09 -17.21
C ASN A 35 0.05 13.73 -18.71
N GLN A 36 0.92 12.79 -19.08
CA GLN A 36 0.92 12.15 -20.39
C GLN A 36 0.52 10.69 -20.26
N SER A 37 -0.33 10.20 -21.16
CA SER A 37 -0.79 8.82 -21.10
C SER A 37 0.31 7.92 -21.65
N ASP A 38 0.70 6.95 -20.83
CA ASP A 38 1.59 5.88 -21.25
C ASP A 38 0.81 4.56 -21.21
N LEU A 39 0.06 4.32 -22.29
CA LEU A 39 -0.77 3.12 -22.41
C LEU A 39 0.08 1.83 -22.52
N GLY A 40 1.37 1.95 -22.86
CA GLY A 40 2.31 0.84 -22.95
C GLY A 40 3.02 0.53 -21.62
N SER A 41 3.08 1.49 -20.70
CA SER A 41 3.76 1.33 -19.41
C SER A 41 2.80 1.22 -18.22
N SER A 42 2.83 0.08 -17.54
CA SER A 42 2.13 -0.08 -16.27
C SER A 42 2.70 0.79 -15.15
N THR A 43 4.02 1.07 -15.18
CA THR A 43 4.69 1.93 -14.20
C THR A 43 4.32 3.40 -14.44
N GLY A 44 4.36 3.87 -15.69
CA GLY A 44 3.99 5.23 -16.05
C GLY A 44 2.56 5.60 -15.66
N GLN A 45 1.61 4.66 -15.82
CA GLN A 45 0.24 4.84 -15.35
C GLN A 45 0.15 5.00 -13.83
N ARG A 46 0.81 4.11 -13.06
CA ARG A 46 0.84 4.20 -11.59
C ARG A 46 1.47 5.51 -11.12
N LEU A 47 2.55 5.96 -11.77
CA LEU A 47 3.18 7.25 -11.46
C LEU A 47 2.22 8.43 -11.70
N ASN A 48 1.47 8.42 -12.79
CA ASN A 48 0.43 9.44 -13.04
C ASN A 48 -0.69 9.40 -12.00
N PHE A 49 -1.12 8.20 -11.57
CA PHE A 49 -2.11 8.04 -10.50
C PHE A 49 -1.58 8.60 -9.18
N TYR A 50 -0.35 8.23 -8.79
CA TYR A 50 0.28 8.70 -7.57
C TYR A 50 0.47 10.21 -7.59
N TYR A 51 0.99 10.76 -8.69
CA TYR A 51 1.22 12.18 -8.87
C TYR A 51 -0.07 12.97 -8.69
N ASN A 52 -1.13 12.63 -9.44
CA ASN A 52 -2.40 13.36 -9.35
C ASN A 52 -3.11 13.14 -8.02
N THR A 53 -3.01 11.95 -7.41
CA THR A 53 -3.57 11.70 -6.07
C THR A 53 -2.88 12.55 -5.01
N LEU A 54 -1.55 12.69 -5.06
CA LEU A 54 -0.79 13.55 -4.16
C LEU A 54 -1.19 15.03 -4.31
N GLN A 55 -1.45 15.51 -5.53
CA GLN A 55 -1.96 16.86 -5.74
C GLN A 55 -3.31 17.10 -5.04
N ILE A 56 -4.21 16.11 -5.08
CA ILE A 56 -5.51 16.19 -4.37
C ILE A 56 -5.28 16.17 -2.84
N VAL A 57 -4.42 15.29 -2.35
CA VAL A 57 -4.06 15.23 -0.91
C VAL A 57 -3.51 16.57 -0.42
N GLN A 58 -2.68 17.25 -1.23
CA GLN A 58 -2.16 18.57 -0.88
C GLN A 58 -3.25 19.65 -0.77
N GLN A 59 -4.35 19.52 -1.50
CA GLN A 59 -5.48 20.44 -1.45
C GLN A 59 -6.36 20.22 -0.21
N GLN A 60 -6.53 18.98 0.25
CA GLN A 60 -7.38 18.61 1.39
C GLN A 60 -6.67 17.61 2.34
N PRO A 61 -5.59 18.00 3.03
CA PRO A 61 -4.70 17.05 3.70
C PRO A 61 -5.26 16.45 5.00
N VAL A 62 -6.16 17.15 5.70
CA VAL A 62 -6.60 16.74 7.05
C VAL A 62 -7.75 15.74 6.99
N PHE A 63 -8.76 16.02 6.18
CA PHE A 63 -9.98 15.20 6.08
C PHE A 63 -10.17 14.52 4.71
N GLY A 64 -9.32 14.84 3.72
CA GLY A 64 -9.47 14.31 2.37
C GLY A 64 -10.73 14.81 1.66
N VAL A 65 -11.10 14.10 0.59
CA VAL A 65 -12.27 14.42 -0.24
C VAL A 65 -13.53 13.62 0.13
N GLY A 66 -13.49 12.87 1.24
CA GLY A 66 -14.56 11.97 1.68
C GLY A 66 -14.46 10.56 1.10
N THR A 67 -14.99 9.59 1.85
CA THR A 67 -15.08 8.18 1.42
C THR A 67 -15.96 8.05 0.17
N GLY A 68 -15.45 7.36 -0.85
CA GLY A 68 -16.06 7.25 -2.16
C GLY A 68 -15.84 8.47 -3.07
N GLY A 69 -15.24 9.55 -2.57
CA GLY A 69 -15.01 10.79 -3.32
C GLY A 69 -13.85 10.75 -4.31
N PHE A 70 -12.95 9.77 -4.20
CA PHE A 70 -11.73 9.68 -5.02
C PHE A 70 -11.99 9.72 -6.54
N PRO A 71 -12.92 8.94 -7.14
CA PRO A 71 -13.12 8.98 -8.59
C PRO A 71 -13.53 10.35 -9.12
N ALA A 72 -14.38 11.08 -8.38
CA ALA A 72 -14.83 12.41 -8.77
C ALA A 72 -13.69 13.43 -8.65
N ALA A 73 -12.96 13.42 -7.53
CA ALA A 73 -11.81 14.29 -7.31
C ALA A 73 -10.68 14.04 -8.32
N PHE A 74 -10.44 12.77 -8.67
CA PHE A 74 -9.43 12.39 -9.66
C PHE A 74 -9.82 12.86 -11.06
N ALA A 75 -11.07 12.69 -11.46
CA ALA A 75 -11.58 13.17 -12.74
C ALA A 75 -11.48 14.71 -12.85
N GLN A 76 -11.80 15.42 -11.77
CA GLN A 76 -11.65 16.88 -11.72
C GLN A 76 -10.17 17.29 -11.81
N GLN A 77 -9.29 16.66 -11.03
CA GLN A 77 -7.85 16.96 -11.02
C GLN A 77 -7.17 16.67 -12.37
N THR A 78 -7.68 15.70 -13.13
CA THR A 78 -7.14 15.28 -14.43
C THR A 78 -7.90 15.85 -15.62
N GLN A 79 -8.85 16.76 -15.39
CA GLN A 79 -9.61 17.38 -16.47
C GLN A 79 -8.69 18.12 -17.46
N GLY A 80 -8.83 17.78 -18.75
CA GLY A 80 -8.00 18.35 -19.81
C GLY A 80 -6.56 17.82 -19.86
N LYS A 81 -6.22 16.81 -19.06
CA LYS A 81 -4.92 16.14 -19.04
C LYS A 81 -5.02 14.79 -19.73
N ASP A 82 -3.92 14.34 -20.32
CA ASP A 82 -3.85 13.02 -20.94
C ASP A 82 -3.51 11.97 -19.87
N VAL A 83 -4.49 11.63 -19.03
CA VAL A 83 -4.34 10.65 -17.94
C VAL A 83 -5.51 9.68 -17.96
N VAL A 84 -5.18 8.39 -17.88
CA VAL A 84 -6.19 7.32 -17.76
C VAL A 84 -7.01 7.52 -16.49
N GLN A 85 -8.33 7.48 -16.61
CA GLN A 85 -9.21 7.60 -15.45
C GLN A 85 -9.13 6.34 -14.58
N THR A 86 -9.13 6.52 -13.27
CA THR A 86 -9.07 5.41 -12.32
C THR A 86 -9.98 5.65 -11.11
N ARG A 87 -10.40 4.55 -10.49
CA ARG A 87 -11.09 4.53 -9.19
C ARG A 87 -10.18 4.08 -8.05
N ASN A 88 -8.94 3.72 -8.33
CA ASN A 88 -7.97 3.25 -7.35
C ASN A 88 -6.55 3.68 -7.78
N PRO A 89 -5.79 4.39 -6.93
CA PRO A 89 -4.42 4.75 -7.26
C PRO A 89 -3.46 3.54 -7.26
N HIS A 90 -3.88 2.36 -6.79
CA HIS A 90 -3.05 1.18 -6.53
C HIS A 90 -2.00 1.42 -5.46
N ASN A 91 -2.37 2.16 -4.41
CA ASN A 91 -1.58 2.36 -3.21
C ASN A 91 -2.54 2.68 -2.07
N GLU A 92 -2.68 1.77 -1.11
CA GLU A 92 -3.63 1.88 0.00
C GLU A 92 -3.39 3.16 0.81
N TYR A 93 -2.12 3.55 1.03
CA TYR A 93 -1.81 4.75 1.79
C TYR A 93 -2.33 6.00 1.09
N LEU A 94 -2.11 6.13 -0.21
CA LEU A 94 -2.66 7.23 -1.00
C LEU A 94 -4.19 7.18 -1.05
N MET A 95 -4.76 5.99 -1.22
CA MET A 95 -6.21 5.79 -1.30
C MET A 95 -6.94 6.15 0.01
N ILE A 96 -6.37 5.79 1.15
CA ILE A 96 -6.89 6.19 2.46
C ILE A 96 -6.66 7.69 2.69
N THR A 97 -5.45 8.19 2.42
CA THR A 97 -5.12 9.61 2.67
C THR A 97 -5.95 10.55 1.81
N VAL A 98 -6.18 10.24 0.54
CA VAL A 98 -6.99 11.11 -0.33
C VAL A 98 -8.45 11.17 0.10
N GLN A 99 -9.02 10.08 0.63
CA GLN A 99 -10.42 10.03 1.04
C GLN A 99 -10.67 10.54 2.45
N THR A 100 -9.72 10.32 3.37
CA THR A 100 -9.93 10.55 4.82
C THR A 100 -8.88 11.46 5.45
N GLY A 101 -7.92 11.92 4.64
CA GLY A 101 -6.79 12.73 5.06
C GLY A 101 -5.79 11.97 5.92
N VAL A 102 -4.87 12.72 6.52
CA VAL A 102 -3.82 12.19 7.39
C VAL A 102 -4.38 11.46 8.60
N ILE A 103 -5.59 11.81 9.06
CA ILE A 103 -6.22 11.16 10.22
C ILE A 103 -6.50 9.68 9.92
N GLY A 104 -7.09 9.35 8.76
CA GLY A 104 -7.32 7.95 8.41
C GLY A 104 -6.03 7.20 8.13
N LEU A 105 -5.01 7.86 7.56
CA LEU A 105 -3.68 7.27 7.42
C LEU A 105 -3.09 6.88 8.79
N LEU A 106 -3.22 7.75 9.79
CA LEU A 106 -2.77 7.47 11.15
C LEU A 106 -3.50 6.27 11.75
N PHE A 107 -4.81 6.12 11.50
CA PHE A 107 -5.55 4.94 11.95
C PHE A 107 -5.11 3.65 11.25
N LEU A 108 -4.82 3.69 9.95
CA LEU A 108 -4.27 2.55 9.23
C LEU A 108 -2.90 2.14 9.81
N LEU A 109 -2.01 3.10 10.05
CA LEU A 109 -0.71 2.83 10.66
C LEU A 109 -0.86 2.34 12.11
N TYR A 110 -1.83 2.89 12.85
CA TYR A 110 -2.15 2.44 14.20
C TYR A 110 -2.68 1.01 14.23
N LEU A 111 -3.45 0.57 13.24
CA LEU A 111 -3.89 -0.82 13.09
C LEU A 111 -2.68 -1.76 12.97
N PHE A 112 -1.74 -1.48 12.08
CA PHE A 112 -0.53 -2.31 11.96
C PHE A 112 0.35 -2.24 13.21
N TYR A 113 0.48 -1.06 13.82
CA TYR A 113 1.20 -0.89 15.08
C TYR A 113 0.60 -1.73 16.20
N THR A 114 -0.72 -1.67 16.41
CA THR A 114 -1.41 -2.45 17.43
C THR A 114 -1.25 -3.95 17.21
N GLN A 115 -1.42 -4.43 15.97
CA GLN A 115 -1.18 -5.82 15.63
C GLN A 115 0.26 -6.25 15.99
N TRP A 116 1.25 -5.42 15.65
CA TRP A 116 2.65 -5.67 15.99
C TRP A 116 2.91 -5.69 17.50
N ARG A 117 2.30 -4.77 18.26
CA ARG A 117 2.48 -4.65 19.71
C ARG A 117 1.75 -5.72 20.50
N CYS A 118 0.63 -6.23 19.98
CA CYS A 118 -0.12 -7.32 20.57
C CYS A 118 0.48 -8.68 20.23
N ALA A 119 1.20 -8.82 19.10
CA ALA A 119 1.79 -10.10 18.70
C ALA A 119 2.60 -10.81 19.82
N PRO A 120 3.47 -10.15 20.61
CA PRO A 120 4.19 -10.80 21.73
C PRO A 120 3.31 -11.41 22.81
N LEU A 121 2.05 -10.98 22.93
CA LEU A 121 1.09 -11.49 23.93
C LEU A 121 0.46 -12.83 23.52
N LEU A 122 0.70 -13.29 22.28
CA LEU A 122 0.22 -14.57 21.77
C LEU A 122 0.94 -15.76 22.43
N ASN A 123 0.28 -16.91 22.43
CA ASN A 123 0.65 -18.05 23.27
C ASN A 123 1.88 -18.79 22.74
N THR A 124 1.90 -19.02 21.44
CA THR A 124 2.95 -19.83 20.78
C THR A 124 3.91 -18.94 19.98
N PRO A 125 5.20 -19.33 19.83
CA PRO A 125 6.14 -18.64 18.96
C PRO A 125 5.63 -18.51 17.52
N PHE A 126 4.98 -19.56 17.00
CA PHE A 126 4.41 -19.57 15.66
C PHE A 126 3.34 -18.47 15.48
N GLU A 127 2.38 -18.35 16.39
CA GLU A 127 1.35 -17.31 16.31
C GLU A 127 1.95 -15.89 16.34
N ARG A 128 2.99 -15.67 17.15
CA ARG A 128 3.71 -14.39 17.25
C ARG A 128 4.34 -14.03 15.91
N ASP A 129 5.04 -14.98 15.31
CA ASP A 129 5.76 -14.77 14.04
C ASP A 129 4.78 -14.66 12.87
N ALA A 130 3.70 -15.45 12.87
CA ALA A 130 2.63 -15.35 11.88
C ALA A 130 1.91 -14.00 11.94
N ALA A 131 1.58 -13.49 13.13
CA ALA A 131 0.94 -12.18 13.29
C ALA A 131 1.82 -11.02 12.82
N ARG A 132 3.13 -11.09 13.11
CA ARG A 132 4.14 -10.12 12.61
C ARG A 132 4.33 -10.24 11.10
N GLY A 133 4.40 -11.46 10.59
CA GLY A 133 4.51 -11.76 9.16
C GLY A 133 3.33 -11.20 8.38
N LEU A 134 2.10 -11.42 8.88
CA LEU A 134 0.88 -10.86 8.29
C LEU A 134 0.91 -9.32 8.26
N ALA A 135 1.26 -8.69 9.38
CA ALA A 135 1.35 -7.23 9.46
C ALA A 135 2.37 -6.67 8.46
N LEU A 136 3.57 -7.27 8.38
CA LEU A 136 4.61 -6.86 7.44
C LEU A 136 4.20 -7.10 5.98
N ALA A 137 3.59 -8.24 5.69
CA ALA A 137 3.12 -8.57 4.35
C ALA A 137 2.10 -7.54 3.85
N TYR A 138 1.12 -7.16 4.69
CA TYR A 138 0.14 -6.15 4.34
C TYR A 138 0.74 -4.73 4.30
N LEU A 139 1.62 -4.37 5.23
CA LEU A 139 2.36 -3.10 5.20
C LEU A 139 3.08 -2.90 3.86
N VAL A 140 3.75 -3.94 3.37
CA VAL A 140 4.47 -3.90 2.08
C VAL A 140 3.48 -3.95 0.91
N ASN A 141 2.45 -4.79 0.95
CA ASN A 141 1.46 -4.89 -0.13
C ASN A 141 0.72 -3.56 -0.36
N CYS A 142 0.41 -2.83 0.72
CA CYS A 142 -0.22 -1.51 0.70
C CYS A 142 0.60 -0.43 -0.06
N LEU A 143 1.91 -0.62 -0.25
CA LEU A 143 2.74 0.30 -1.05
C LEU A 143 2.44 0.22 -2.54
N PHE A 144 1.97 -0.94 -3.00
CA PHE A 144 1.85 -1.26 -4.43
C PHE A 144 0.42 -1.58 -4.86
N ASN A 145 -0.48 -1.80 -3.91
CA ASN A 145 -1.87 -2.18 -4.13
C ASN A 145 -2.75 -1.57 -3.03
N SER A 146 -4.06 -1.77 -3.15
CA SER A 146 -5.06 -1.38 -2.14
C SER A 146 -5.80 -2.62 -1.61
N PRO A 147 -5.08 -3.54 -0.92
CA PRO A 147 -5.61 -4.85 -0.55
C PRO A 147 -6.68 -4.80 0.54
N LEU A 148 -6.78 -3.74 1.32
CA LEU A 148 -7.82 -3.61 2.34
C LEU A 148 -9.13 -3.13 1.73
N LEU A 149 -9.05 -2.40 0.61
CA LEU A 149 -10.21 -2.01 -0.19
C LEU A 149 -10.73 -3.17 -1.04
N ASP A 150 -9.84 -4.03 -1.54
CA ASP A 150 -10.21 -5.21 -2.34
C ASP A 150 -10.91 -6.26 -1.48
N HIS A 151 -12.08 -6.73 -1.94
CA HIS A 151 -12.99 -7.54 -1.12
C HIS A 151 -12.35 -8.85 -0.62
N ALA A 152 -11.66 -9.58 -1.50
CA ALA A 152 -11.06 -10.87 -1.16
C ALA A 152 -9.87 -10.71 -0.20
N ASP A 153 -8.97 -9.78 -0.48
CA ASP A 153 -7.76 -9.54 0.31
C ASP A 153 -8.09 -8.91 1.67
N GLY A 154 -9.07 -8.00 1.72
CA GLY A 154 -9.54 -7.39 2.95
C GLY A 154 -10.22 -8.41 3.87
N LEU A 155 -11.04 -9.31 3.30
CA LEU A 155 -11.63 -10.42 4.06
C LEU A 155 -10.58 -11.39 4.56
N PHE A 156 -9.59 -11.74 3.73
CA PHE A 156 -8.50 -12.61 4.15
C PHE A 156 -7.73 -11.98 5.32
N PHE A 157 -7.37 -10.70 5.22
CA PHE A 157 -6.73 -9.96 6.30
C PHE A 157 -7.53 -10.02 7.60
N ALA A 158 -8.82 -9.68 7.53
CA ALA A 158 -9.70 -9.65 8.69
C ALA A 158 -9.85 -11.04 9.32
N PHE A 159 -10.05 -12.08 8.49
CA PHE A 159 -10.22 -13.44 8.94
C PHE A 159 -8.96 -13.98 9.63
N ILE A 160 -7.79 -13.87 8.98
CA ILE A 160 -6.53 -14.37 9.56
C ILE A 160 -6.16 -13.57 10.81
N THR A 161 -6.38 -12.26 10.82
CA THR A 161 -6.19 -11.44 12.03
C THR A 161 -7.10 -11.94 13.17
N ALA A 162 -8.38 -12.19 12.89
CA ALA A 162 -9.31 -12.71 13.89
C ALA A 162 -8.85 -14.08 14.44
N VAL A 163 -8.43 -15.01 13.56
CA VAL A 163 -7.95 -16.34 13.98
C VAL A 163 -6.68 -16.22 14.84
N LEU A 164 -5.69 -15.45 14.41
CA LEU A 164 -4.42 -15.32 15.12
C LEU A 164 -4.58 -14.67 16.49
N PHE A 165 -5.49 -13.71 16.63
CA PHE A 165 -5.71 -12.96 17.87
C PHE A 165 -6.87 -13.48 18.73
N ALA A 166 -7.55 -14.57 18.32
CA ALA A 166 -8.68 -15.13 19.06
C ALA A 166 -8.34 -15.53 20.51
N ASN A 167 -7.12 -16.02 20.74
CA ASN A 167 -6.64 -16.47 22.05
C ASN A 167 -5.66 -15.47 22.71
N LEU A 168 -5.79 -14.19 22.37
CA LEU A 168 -4.94 -13.15 22.94
C LEU A 168 -5.08 -13.13 24.46
N LYS A 169 -3.97 -13.31 25.19
CA LYS A 169 -3.96 -13.16 26.64
C LYS A 169 -4.28 -11.71 26.97
N ALA A 170 -5.35 -11.48 27.73
CA ALA A 170 -5.59 -10.18 28.34
C ALA A 170 -4.34 -9.80 29.16
N GLY A 171 -3.67 -8.72 28.75
CA GLY A 171 -2.55 -8.20 29.52
C GLY A 171 -3.03 -7.93 30.94
N LYS A 172 -2.29 -8.41 31.94
CA LYS A 172 -2.51 -7.93 33.31
C LYS A 172 -2.28 -6.42 33.28
N HIS A 173 -3.37 -5.65 33.30
CA HIS A 173 -3.31 -4.23 33.60
C HIS A 173 -2.78 -4.12 35.03
N GLY A 174 -1.48 -3.83 35.15
CA GLY A 174 -0.82 -3.40 36.38
C GLY A 174 -0.65 -1.89 36.34
#